data_AF-A0A2E4JL20-F1
#
_entry.id   AF-A0A2E4JL20-F1
#
_cell.length_a   1.000
_cell.length_b   1.000
_cell.length_c   1.000
_cell.angle_alpha   90.00
_cell.angle_beta   90.00
_cell.angle_gamma   90.00
#
_symmetry.space_group_name_H-M   'P 1'
#
loop_
_entity.id
_entity.type
_entity.pdbx_description
1 polymer ?
#
loop_
_entity_poly.entity_id
_entity_poly.type
_entity_poly.pdbx_seq_one_letter_code
_entity_poly.pdbx_strand_id
1 'polypeptide(L)'
;MWFLINQYSLVFSLLLVGPVSWIVISRVLDWRWGTLFLACFLIGALLLFYTQSSEASLIDTRSEWDGALSSGTPMLVEVYSDY
;
A
#
# COMPACT_ATOMS: atom_id res chain seq x y z
N MET A 1 -13.47 0.21 -4.74
CA MET A 1 -13.11 1.54 -5.29
C MET A 1 -12.08 2.27 -4.43
N TRP A 2 -12.31 2.46 -3.12
CA TRP A 2 -11.34 3.09 -2.21
C TRP A 2 -9.98 2.39 -2.15
N PHE A 3 -9.95 1.05 -2.22
CA PHE A 3 -8.72 0.27 -2.21
C PHE A 3 -7.81 0.52 -3.42
N LEU A 4 -8.39 0.55 -4.63
CA LEU A 4 -7.67 0.87 -5.87
C LEU A 4 -7.15 2.32 -5.89
N ILE A 5 -7.96 3.28 -5.43
CA ILE A 5 -7.56 4.69 -5.33
C ILE A 5 -6.33 4.85 -4.41
N ASN A 6 -6.31 4.12 -3.29
CA ASN A 6 -5.20 4.19 -2.34
C ASN A 6 -3.90 3.66 -2.96
N GLN A 7 -3.96 2.53 -3.68
CA GLN A 7 -2.77 1.90 -4.26
C GLN A 7 -2.16 2.73 -5.40
N TYR A 8 -2.97 3.26 -6.33
CA TYR A 8 -2.47 4.10 -7.43
C TYR A 8 -2.03 5.50 -6.95
N SER A 9 -2.72 6.10 -5.98
CA SER A 9 -2.32 7.39 -5.41
C SER A 9 -0.97 7.30 -4.69
N LEU A 10 -0.67 6.16 -4.07
CA LEU A 10 0.60 5.94 -3.36
C LEU A 10 1.76 5.77 -4.36
N VAL A 11 1.55 5.04 -5.46
CA VAL A 11 2.51 4.95 -6.58
C VAL A 11 2.77 6.31 -7.20
N PHE A 12 1.71 7.10 -7.41
CA PHE A 12 1.83 8.46 -7.96
C PHE A 12 2.62 9.38 -7.01
N SER A 13 2.38 9.25 -5.70
CA SER A 13 3.13 9.97 -4.66
C SER A 13 4.60 9.56 -4.65
N LEU A 14 4.93 8.29 -4.83
CA LEU A 14 6.32 7.82 -4.94
C LEU A 14 7.05 8.40 -6.15
N LEU A 15 6.39 8.46 -7.30
CA LEU A 15 6.98 8.93 -8.56
C LEU A 15 7.15 10.45 -8.63
N LEU A 16 6.28 11.22 -7.96
CA LEU A 16 6.35 12.68 -7.97
C LEU A 16 6.99 13.25 -6.71
N VAL A 17 6.52 12.86 -5.52
CA VAL A 17 6.97 13.46 -4.27
C VAL A 17 8.41 13.06 -3.98
N GLY A 18 8.79 11.80 -4.17
CA GLY A 18 10.15 11.32 -3.89
C GLY A 18 11.23 12.10 -4.65
N PRO A 19 11.22 12.08 -6.00
CA PRO A 19 12.22 12.77 -6.81
C PRO A 19 12.21 14.29 -6.65
N VAL A 20 11.04 14.92 -6.61
CA VAL A 20 10.94 16.38 -6.46
C VAL A 20 11.48 16.83 -5.11
N SER A 21 11.11 16.15 -4.03
CA SER A 21 11.63 16.45 -2.69
C SER A 21 13.14 16.24 -2.62
N TRP A 22 13.65 15.17 -3.24
CA TRP A 22 15.09 14.91 -3.30
C TRP A 22 15.84 16.04 -4.01
N ILE A 23 15.34 16.50 -5.17
CA ILE A 23 15.94 17.61 -5.91
C ILE A 23 15.95 18.88 -5.05
N VAL A 24 14.83 19.23 -4.41
CA VAL A 24 14.72 20.43 -3.58
C VAL A 24 15.68 20.38 -2.39
N ILE A 25 15.69 19.28 -1.63
CA ILE A 25 16.56 19.13 -0.45
C ILE A 25 18.04 19.16 -0.85
N SER A 26 18.39 18.50 -1.97
CA SER A 26 19.76 18.49 -2.47
C SER A 26 20.24 19.86 -2.93
N ARG A 27 19.33 20.78 -3.27
CA ARG A 27 19.64 22.17 -3.64
C ARG A 27 19.71 23.13 -2.45
N VAL A 28 19.01 22.84 -1.35
CA VAL A 28 18.91 23.74 -0.19
C VAL A 28 19.90 23.38 0.91
N LEU A 29 20.11 22.09 1.18
CA LEU A 29 20.95 21.61 2.28
C LEU A 29 22.23 20.98 1.75
N ASP A 30 22.13 19.75 1.26
CA ASP A 30 23.20 18.97 0.67
C ASP A 30 22.62 17.66 0.14
N TRP A 31 23.26 17.06 -0.87
CA TRP A 31 22.77 15.81 -1.48
C TRP A 31 22.63 14.65 -0.50
N ARG A 32 23.44 14.63 0.58
CA ARG A 32 23.39 13.62 1.65
C ARG A 32 22.07 13.64 2.40
N TRP A 33 21.50 14.82 2.64
CA TRP A 33 20.19 14.96 3.28
C TRP A 33 19.07 14.57 2.33
N GLY A 34 19.24 14.86 1.03
CA GLY A 34 18.34 14.39 -0.01
C GLY A 34 18.26 12.87 -0.02
N THR A 35 19.40 12.18 -0.09
CA THR A 35 19.45 10.70 -0.10
C THR A 35 18.93 10.08 1.20
N LEU A 36 19.23 10.67 2.37
CA LEU A 36 18.66 10.24 3.65
C LEU A 36 17.11 10.33 3.62
N PHE A 37 16.57 11.47 3.19
CA PHE A 37 15.13 11.66 3.04
C PHE A 37 14.52 10.60 2.11
N LEU A 38 15.12 10.38 0.94
CA LEU A 38 14.64 9.40 -0.03
C LEU A 38 14.62 7.99 0.58
N ALA A 39 15.66 7.62 1.34
CA ALA A 39 15.72 6.33 2.01
C ALA A 39 14.60 6.17 3.06
N CYS A 40 14.40 7.18 3.92
CA CYS A 40 13.32 7.16 4.91
C CYS A 40 11.93 7.11 4.25
N PHE A 41 11.74 7.86 3.16
CA PHE A 41 10.50 7.89 2.41
C PHE A 41 10.19 6.54 1.76
N LEU A 42 11.19 5.89 1.14
CA LEU A 42 11.03 4.55 0.56
C LEU A 42 10.72 3.49 1.62
N ILE A 43 11.39 3.54 2.78
CA ILE A 43 11.11 2.62 3.89
C ILE A 43 9.68 2.80 4.40
N GLY A 44 9.25 4.06 4.61
CA GLY A 44 7.88 4.36 5.03
C GLY A 44 6.84 3.88 4.01
N ALA A 45 7.11 4.08 2.72
CA ALA A 45 6.23 3.59 1.67
C ALA A 45 6.15 2.06 1.63
N LEU A 46 7.27 1.35 1.79
CA LEU A 46 7.31 -0.11 1.87
C LEU A 46 6.49 -0.65 3.05
N LEU A 47 6.59 -0.02 4.22
CA LEU A 47 5.79 -0.39 5.40
C LEU A 47 4.29 -0.16 5.16
N LEU A 48 3.93 0.93 4.48
CA LEU A 48 2.54 1.20 4.10
C LEU A 48 2.02 0.18 3.08
N PHE A 49 2.82 -0.21 2.09
CA PHE A 49 2.44 -1.27 1.16
C PHE A 49 2.24 -2.61 1.86
N TYR A 50 3.12 -2.96 2.78
CA TYR A 50 3.01 -4.20 3.54
C TYR A 50 1.72 -4.23 4.37
N THR A 51 1.38 -3.14 5.05
CA THR A 51 0.18 -3.04 5.89
C THR A 51 -1.12 -2.91 5.11
N GLN A 52 -1.08 -2.36 3.89
CA GLN A 52 -2.26 -2.22 3.03
C GLN A 52 -2.46 -3.39 2.07
N SER A 53 -1.52 -4.33 1.98
CA SER A 53 -1.68 -5.53 1.15
C SER A 53 -2.83 -6.37 1.70
N SER A 54 -4.02 -6.20 1.14
CA SER A 54 -5.15 -7.08 1.41
C SER A 54 -4.82 -8.45 0.81
N GLU A 55 -4.72 -9.46 1.66
CA GLU A 55 -4.65 -10.84 1.18
C GLU A 55 -6.00 -11.17 0.52
N ALA A 56 -5.97 -11.47 -0.77
CA ALA A 56 -7.11 -12.07 -1.45
C ALA A 56 -7.11 -13.56 -1.09
N SER A 57 -7.97 -13.95 -0.14
CA SER A 57 -8.18 -15.36 0.19
C SER A 57 -9.32 -15.90 -0.66
N LEU A 58 -9.05 -16.97 -1.41
CA LEU A 58 -10.11 -17.85 -1.89
C LEU A 58 -10.67 -18.57 -0.67
N ILE A 59 -11.99 -18.53 -0.53
CA ILE A 59 -12.74 -19.21 0.53
C ILE A 59 -13.55 -20.30 -0.16
N ASP A 60 -13.10 -21.54 -0.03
CA ASP A 60 -13.72 -22.69 -0.69
C ASP A 60 -14.62 -23.48 0.28
N THR A 61 -14.45 -23.30 1.60
CA THR A 61 -15.20 -24.02 2.62
C THR A 61 -16.06 -23.12 3.52
N ARG A 62 -17.15 -23.68 4.04
CA ARG A 62 -18.03 -22.98 4.98
C ARG A 62 -17.33 -22.62 6.30
N SER A 63 -16.38 -23.44 6.75
CA SER A 63 -15.60 -23.17 7.96
C SER A 63 -14.66 -21.97 7.80
N GLU A 64 -14.05 -21.80 6.62
CA GLU A 64 -13.21 -20.63 6.31
C GLU A 64 -14.05 -19.35 6.25
N TRP A 65 -15.26 -19.45 5.69
CA TRP A 65 -16.22 -18.36 5.67
C TRP A 65 -16.65 -17.91 7.07
N ASP A 66 -17.01 -18.86 7.93
CA ASP A 66 -17.39 -18.56 9.33
C ASP A 66 -16.19 -17.97 10.11
N GLY A 67 -14.98 -18.46 9.86
CA GLY A 67 -13.74 -17.91 10.39
C GLY A 67 -13.50 -16.47 9.95
N ALA A 68 -13.65 -16.19 8.65
CA ALA A 68 -13.50 -14.84 8.10
C ALA A 68 -14.52 -13.88 8.71
N LEU A 69 -15.81 -14.25 8.76
CA LEU A 69 -16.88 -13.47 9.40
C LEU A 69 -16.61 -13.16 10.87
N SER A 70 -16.01 -14.11 11.61
CA SER A 70 -15.68 -13.94 13.02
C SER A 70 -14.51 -12.99 13.28
N SER A 71 -13.69 -12.69 12.26
CA SER A 71 -12.48 -11.87 12.42
C SER A 71 -12.75 -10.39 12.74
N GLY A 72 -13.98 -9.91 12.51
CA GLY A 72 -14.37 -8.51 12.73
C GLY A 72 -13.69 -7.51 11.79
N THR A 73 -12.91 -7.98 10.81
CA THR A 73 -12.27 -7.13 9.81
C THR A 73 -13.24 -6.80 8.67
N PRO A 74 -13.22 -5.56 8.14
CA PRO A 74 -14.02 -5.22 6.97
C PRO A 74 -13.53 -5.99 5.76
N MET A 75 -14.43 -6.75 5.13
CA MET A 75 -14.13 -7.65 4.01
C MET A 75 -14.94 -7.28 2.77
N LEU A 76 -14.31 -7.35 1.60
CA LEU A 76 -14.99 -7.28 0.31
C LEU A 76 -15.17 -8.72 -0.19
N VAL A 77 -16.41 -9.12 -0.41
CA VAL A 77 -16.74 -10.47 -0.85
C VAL A 77 -17.11 -10.42 -2.32
N GLU A 78 -16.35 -11.12 -3.15
CA GLU A 78 -16.68 -11.36 -4.54
C GLU A 78 -17.21 -12.80 -4.68
N VAL A 79 -18.52 -12.92 -4.92
CA VAL A 79 -19.16 -14.22 -5.14
C VAL A 79 -19.08 -14.53 -6.62
N TYR A 80 -18.32 -15.55 -6.98
CA TYR A 80 -18.22 -16.05 -8.33
C TYR A 80 -18.83 -17.45 -8.43
N SER A 81 -19.30 -17.82 -9.62
CA SER A 81 -19.75 -19.17 -9.93
C SER A 81 -18.97 -19.67 -11.14
N ASP A 82 -18.45 -20.90 -11.05
CA ASP A 82 -17.81 -21.60 -12.18
C ASP A 82 -18.83 -22.16 -13.20
N TYR A 83 -20.13 -21.93 -13.00
CA TYR A 83 -21.22 -22.43 -13.87
C TYR A 83 -21.56 -21.46 -15.01
#